data_AF-A0A4Q6GIK1-F1
#
_entry.id   AF-A0A4Q6GIK1-F1
#
_cell.length_a   1.000
_cell.length_b   1.000
_cell.length_c   1.000
_cell.angle_alpha   90.00
_cell.angle_beta   90.00
_cell.angle_gamma   90.00
#
_symmetry.space_group_name_H-M   'P 1'
#
loop_
_entity.id
_entity.type
_entity.pdbx_description
1 polymer ?
#
loop_
_entity_poly.entity_id
_entity_poly.type
_entity_poly.pdbx_seq_one_letter_code
_entity_poly.pdbx_strand_id
1 'polypeptide(L)'
;MNKPTDLARIPVDHDDIDTNVSSNEHFSTVLEARLSRRSLLRGGAASAATALLGAIGLSGCGGSDNDTATLPAPPAGTTPPPPAEKLLGFTAVSKSLADTVVVPAGYTASVLYAMGDPLTAATPAFKNDGTDTDHENRAGDQHDGMEFFPL
;
A
#
# COMPACT_ATOMS: atom_id res chain seq x y z
N MET A 1 -36.70 29.53 -32.49
CA MET A 1 -35.85 28.34 -32.70
C MET A 1 -35.31 27.95 -31.35
N ASN A 2 -36.06 27.15 -30.60
CA ASN A 2 -35.72 26.81 -29.21
C ASN A 2 -34.78 25.61 -29.26
N LYS A 3 -33.50 25.80 -28.90
CA LYS A 3 -32.59 24.68 -28.68
C LYS A 3 -33.09 23.91 -27.46
N PRO A 4 -33.37 22.59 -27.56
CA PRO A 4 -33.58 21.79 -26.37
C PRO A 4 -32.28 21.79 -25.56
N THR A 5 -32.36 22.20 -24.30
CA THR A 5 -31.30 21.98 -23.32
C THR A 5 -31.23 20.48 -23.09
N ASP A 6 -30.28 19.83 -23.75
CA ASP A 6 -29.86 18.48 -23.43
C ASP A 6 -29.20 18.54 -22.05
N LEU A 7 -30.01 18.31 -21.01
CA LEU A 7 -29.48 18.00 -19.69
C LEU A 7 -28.73 16.69 -19.86
N ALA A 8 -27.42 16.77 -20.00
CA ALA A 8 -26.54 15.61 -20.04
C ALA A 8 -26.97 14.69 -18.89
N ARG A 9 -27.58 13.55 -19.23
CA ARG A 9 -27.74 12.45 -18.29
C ARG A 9 -26.32 12.06 -17.90
N ILE A 10 -25.86 12.56 -16.76
CA ILE A 10 -24.68 12.01 -16.10
C ILE A 10 -25.10 10.56 -15.82
N PRO A 11 -24.50 9.57 -16.50
CA PRO A 11 -24.76 8.19 -16.14
C PRO A 11 -24.30 8.07 -14.69
N VAL A 12 -25.21 7.71 -13.80
CA VAL A 12 -24.80 7.33 -12.44
C VAL A 12 -23.92 6.11 -12.64
N ASP A 13 -22.65 6.22 -12.26
CA ASP A 13 -21.70 5.12 -12.35
C ASP A 13 -22.21 3.99 -11.45
N HIS A 14 -21.99 2.73 -11.84
CA HIS A 14 -22.29 1.61 -10.94
C HIS A 14 -21.52 1.74 -9.62
N ASP A 15 -20.33 2.34 -9.67
CA ASP A 15 -19.49 2.64 -8.50
C ASP A 15 -20.07 3.76 -7.61
N ASP A 16 -20.98 4.59 -8.14
CA ASP A 16 -21.70 5.63 -7.39
C ASP A 16 -23.01 5.11 -6.76
N ILE A 17 -23.40 3.87 -7.06
CA ILE A 17 -24.61 3.24 -6.53
C ILE A 17 -24.24 2.35 -5.35
N ASP A 18 -24.85 2.59 -4.20
CA ASP A 18 -24.71 1.72 -3.05
C ASP A 18 -25.33 0.35 -3.34
N THR A 19 -24.48 -0.67 -3.48
CA THR A 19 -24.90 -2.07 -3.70
C THR A 19 -25.09 -2.82 -2.38
N ASN A 20 -24.74 -2.22 -1.24
CA ASN A 20 -24.92 -2.83 0.07
C ASN A 20 -26.31 -2.51 0.64
N VAL A 21 -27.24 -3.45 0.46
CA VAL A 21 -28.62 -3.35 0.99
C VAL A 21 -28.76 -3.72 2.47
N SER A 22 -27.67 -4.02 3.17
CA SER A 22 -27.74 -4.39 4.59
C SER A 22 -28.07 -3.17 5.46
N SER A 23 -28.67 -3.41 6.63
CA SER A 23 -28.99 -2.37 7.61
C SER A 23 -27.81 -2.04 8.54
N ASN A 24 -26.59 -2.46 8.20
CA ASN A 24 -25.39 -2.20 9.00
C ASN A 24 -24.93 -0.75 8.81
N GLU A 25 -24.17 -0.22 9.78
CA GLU A 25 -23.60 1.12 9.63
C GLU A 25 -22.68 1.21 8.41
N HIS A 26 -22.87 2.28 7.62
CA HIS A 26 -22.03 2.58 6.48
C HIS A 26 -20.62 2.97 6.94
N PHE A 27 -19.59 2.54 6.19
CA PHE A 27 -18.20 2.83 6.52
C PHE A 27 -17.93 4.34 6.64
N SER A 28 -18.57 5.16 5.79
CA SER A 28 -18.51 6.62 5.83
C SER A 28 -18.92 7.18 7.20
N THR A 29 -19.94 6.59 7.83
CA THR A 29 -20.41 6.98 9.17
C THR A 29 -19.39 6.63 10.25
N VAL A 30 -18.76 5.46 10.15
CA VAL A 30 -17.68 5.05 11.08
C VAL A 30 -16.47 5.96 10.94
N LEU A 31 -16.08 6.31 9.71
CA LEU A 31 -14.96 7.19 9.41
C LEU A 31 -15.21 8.60 9.93
N GLU A 32 -16.38 9.18 9.67
CA GLU A 32 -16.76 10.52 10.13
C GLU A 32 -16.73 10.60 11.67
N ALA A 33 -17.28 9.60 12.36
CA ALA A 33 -17.25 9.53 13.81
C ALA A 33 -15.81 9.46 14.39
N ARG A 34 -14.85 8.89 13.65
CA ARG A 34 -13.43 8.85 14.05
C ARG A 34 -12.72 10.17 13.79
N LEU A 35 -12.97 10.79 12.64
CA LEU A 35 -12.37 12.08 12.28
C LEU A 35 -12.89 13.21 13.17
N SER A 36 -14.20 13.26 13.45
CA SER A 36 -14.80 14.25 14.36
C SER A 36 -14.16 14.23 15.75
N ARG A 37 -13.99 13.03 16.34
CA ARG A 37 -13.31 12.88 17.65
C ARG A 37 -11.86 13.39 17.62
N ARG A 38 -11.12 13.09 16.54
CA ARG A 38 -9.74 13.57 16.38
C ARG A 38 -9.68 15.09 16.25
N SER A 39 -10.59 15.68 15.49
CA SER A 39 -10.70 17.15 15.35
C SER A 39 -11.02 17.81 16.69
N LEU A 40 -11.92 17.24 17.49
CA LEU A 40 -12.28 17.74 18.81
C LEU A 40 -11.11 17.65 19.81
N LEU A 41 -10.40 16.52 19.84
CA LEU A 41 -9.20 16.34 20.66
C LEU A 41 -8.06 17.30 20.26
N ARG A 42 -7.82 17.47 18.95
CA ARG A 42 -6.82 18.42 18.44
C ARG A 42 -7.19 19.87 18.78
N GLY A 43 -8.45 20.24 18.59
CA GLY A 43 -8.96 21.57 18.92
C GLY A 43 -8.86 21.88 20.41
N GLY A 44 -9.20 20.92 21.27
CA GLY A 44 -9.09 21.05 22.74
C GLY A 44 -7.64 21.12 23.24
N ALA A 45 -6.72 20.35 22.66
CA ALA A 45 -5.31 20.42 23.03
C ALA A 45 -4.67 21.76 22.62
N ALA A 46 -5.01 22.29 21.44
CA ALA A 46 -4.53 23.59 20.98
C ALA A 46 -5.01 24.73 21.88
N SER A 47 -6.29 24.75 22.26
CA SER A 47 -6.83 25.78 23.15
C SER A 47 -6.25 25.71 24.57
N ALA A 48 -6.04 24.51 25.11
CA ALA A 48 -5.39 24.34 26.41
C ALA A 48 -3.92 24.81 26.39
N ALA A 49 -3.18 24.50 25.32
CA ALA A 49 -1.81 24.98 25.16
C ALA A 49 -1.74 26.51 25.07
N THR A 50 -2.62 27.14 24.29
CA THR A 50 -2.67 28.62 24.21
C THR A 50 -3.06 29.27 25.54
N ALA A 51 -3.98 28.67 26.31
CA ALA A 51 -4.35 29.19 27.63
C ALA A 51 -3.20 29.07 28.65
N LEU A 52 -2.42 27.98 28.60
CA LEU A 52 -1.30 27.75 29.53
C LEU A 52 -0.04 28.54 29.14
N LEU A 53 0.28 28.66 27.85
CA LEU A 53 1.45 29.37 27.34
C LEU A 53 1.20 30.87 27.08
N GLY A 54 -0.05 31.30 26.95
CA GLY A 54 -0.42 32.73 26.83
C GLY A 54 -0.44 33.49 28.16
N ALA A 55 -0.49 32.77 29.30
CA ALA A 55 -0.49 33.35 30.63
C ALA A 55 0.92 33.57 31.24
N ILE A 56 1.96 32.99 30.63
CA ILE A 56 3.38 33.23 30.98
C ILE A 56 3.93 34.29 30.02
N GLY A 57 3.80 35.55 30.44
CA GLY A 57 4.15 36.72 29.66
C GLY A 57 5.57 36.68 29.06
N LEU A 58 5.67 37.13 27.81
CA LEU A 58 6.91 37.41 27.09
C LEU A 58 7.63 38.63 27.69
N SER A 59 8.19 38.45 28.88
CA SER A 59 9.09 39.39 29.54
C SER A 59 10.50 38.82 29.47
N GLY A 60 11.36 39.39 28.61
CA GLY A 60 12.74 38.93 28.49
C GLY A 60 13.53 39.64 27.40
N CYS A 61 13.71 40.96 27.54
CA CYS A 61 14.77 41.70 26.89
C CYS A 61 16.16 41.19 27.34
N GLY A 62 17.15 41.27 26.46
CA GLY A 62 18.48 41.71 26.85
C GLY A 62 19.60 40.66 26.87
N GLY A 63 20.47 40.74 25.86
CA GLY A 63 21.86 41.16 26.11
C GLY A 63 22.88 40.10 26.51
N SER A 64 23.84 39.94 25.60
CA SER A 64 25.30 39.84 25.84
C SER A 64 25.90 38.50 26.23
N ASP A 65 26.80 38.07 25.33
CA ASP A 65 28.10 37.42 25.51
C ASP A 65 28.24 36.36 26.60
N ASN A 66 28.48 35.11 26.16
CA ASN A 66 29.09 34.12 27.03
C ASN A 66 30.14 33.33 26.25
N ASP A 67 31.40 33.72 26.45
CA ASP A 67 32.59 32.90 26.16
C ASP A 67 32.41 31.53 26.80
N THR A 68 32.39 30.48 25.97
CA THR A 68 32.45 29.09 26.43
C THR A 68 33.73 28.45 25.91
N ALA A 69 34.66 28.22 26.84
CA ALA A 69 35.93 27.55 26.60
C ALA A 69 35.70 26.16 25.98
N THR A 70 36.29 25.92 24.80
CA THR A 70 36.21 24.66 24.07
C THR A 70 37.28 23.68 24.55
N LEU A 71 36.90 22.50 25.02
CA LEU A 71 37.83 21.40 25.31
C LEU A 71 38.20 20.65 24.02
N PRO A 72 39.41 20.08 23.88
CA PRO A 72 39.81 19.34 22.68
C PRO A 72 39.06 18.01 22.55
N ALA A 73 38.52 17.72 21.36
CA ALA A 73 37.88 16.46 21.03
C ALA A 73 38.91 15.33 20.81
N PRO A 74 38.61 14.06 21.15
CA PRO A 74 39.49 12.93 20.88
C PRO A 74 39.59 12.64 19.38
N PRO A 75 40.70 12.04 18.91
CA PRO A 75 40.89 11.74 17.50
C PRO A 75 39.86 10.70 17.03
N ALA A 76 39.12 11.05 15.98
CA ALA A 76 38.19 10.14 15.33
C ALA A 76 38.96 9.01 14.64
N GLY A 77 38.81 7.78 15.14
CA GLY A 77 39.31 6.59 14.46
C GLY A 77 38.60 6.43 13.12
N THR A 78 39.37 6.33 12.05
CA THR A 78 38.86 6.03 10.70
C THR A 78 38.59 4.54 10.58
N THR A 79 37.44 4.09 11.09
CA THR A 79 36.90 2.78 10.74
C THR A 79 36.50 2.81 9.27
N PRO A 80 36.99 1.90 8.40
CA PRO A 80 36.53 1.81 7.02
C PRO A 80 35.01 1.63 6.99
N PRO A 81 34.27 2.30 6.08
CA PRO A 81 32.85 2.08 5.95
C PRO A 81 32.61 0.59 5.61
N PRO A 82 31.59 -0.04 6.21
CA PRO A 82 31.23 -1.41 5.85
C PRO A 82 30.95 -1.48 4.34
N PRO A 83 31.24 -2.62 3.67
CA PRO A 83 30.89 -2.80 2.27
C PRO A 83 29.41 -2.48 2.08
N ALA A 84 29.08 -1.66 1.08
CA ALA A 84 27.70 -1.36 0.77
C ALA A 84 26.96 -2.67 0.47
N GLU A 85 25.89 -2.95 1.23
CA GLU A 85 25.08 -4.13 0.99
C GLU A 85 24.49 -4.07 -0.41
N LYS A 86 24.86 -5.04 -1.25
CA LYS A 86 24.31 -5.17 -2.58
C LYS A 86 22.98 -5.89 -2.45
N LEU A 87 21.90 -5.13 -2.26
CA LEU A 87 20.53 -5.66 -2.14
C LEU A 87 20.12 -6.49 -3.39
N LEU A 88 20.75 -6.27 -4.55
CA LEU A 88 20.50 -6.98 -5.79
C LEU A 88 21.75 -7.77 -6.23
N GLY A 89 21.71 -9.09 -6.04
CA GLY A 89 22.83 -10.02 -6.30
C GLY A 89 22.89 -10.61 -7.71
N PHE A 90 22.02 -10.20 -8.64
CA PHE A 90 21.91 -10.80 -9.98
C PHE A 90 22.22 -9.79 -11.10
N THR A 91 22.65 -10.32 -12.26
CA THR A 91 22.79 -9.52 -13.48
C THR A 91 21.42 -9.25 -14.08
N ALA A 92 21.13 -7.99 -14.42
CA ALA A 92 19.86 -7.60 -15.03
C ALA A 92 19.60 -8.35 -16.34
N VAL A 93 18.35 -8.77 -16.53
CA VAL A 93 17.87 -9.41 -17.77
C VAL A 93 17.41 -8.33 -18.75
N SER A 94 17.76 -8.49 -20.03
CA SER A 94 17.34 -7.54 -21.09
C SER A 94 15.86 -7.70 -21.44
N LYS A 95 15.24 -6.61 -21.92
CA LYS A 95 13.85 -6.64 -22.41
C LYS A 95 13.72 -7.61 -23.59
N SER A 96 12.57 -8.28 -23.65
CA SER A 96 12.25 -9.24 -24.71
C SER A 96 10.77 -9.17 -25.06
N LEU A 97 10.43 -9.56 -26.29
CA LEU A 97 9.06 -9.80 -26.76
C LEU A 97 8.80 -11.30 -26.96
N ALA A 98 9.76 -12.15 -26.62
CA ALA A 98 9.58 -13.59 -26.71
C ALA A 98 8.54 -14.06 -25.68
N ASP A 99 7.67 -14.97 -26.11
CA ASP A 99 6.66 -15.60 -25.26
C ASP A 99 7.30 -16.67 -24.36
N THR A 100 8.13 -16.22 -23.42
CA THR A 100 8.89 -17.09 -22.51
C THR A 100 9.31 -16.33 -21.26
N VAL A 101 9.51 -17.06 -20.15
CA VAL A 101 10.04 -16.50 -18.91
C VAL A 101 11.56 -16.57 -18.93
N VAL A 102 12.23 -15.42 -18.99
CA VAL A 102 13.69 -15.31 -18.93
C VAL A 102 14.12 -14.84 -17.54
N VAL A 103 14.98 -15.62 -16.89
CA VAL A 103 15.52 -15.34 -15.54
C VAL A 103 17.04 -15.14 -15.59
N PRO A 104 17.66 -14.52 -14.56
CA PRO A 104 19.11 -14.36 -14.50
C PRO A 104 19.87 -15.69 -14.49
N ALA A 105 21.16 -15.65 -14.83
CA ALA A 105 22.03 -16.83 -14.77
C ALA A 105 22.07 -17.43 -13.35
N GLY A 106 21.94 -18.76 -13.25
CA GLY A 106 21.88 -19.49 -11.99
C GLY A 106 20.48 -19.63 -11.38
N TYR A 107 19.45 -19.06 -12.02
CA TYR A 107 18.06 -19.19 -11.60
C TYR A 107 17.27 -20.11 -12.52
N THR A 108 16.18 -20.69 -12.00
CA THR A 108 15.20 -21.49 -12.74
C THR A 108 13.79 -21.02 -12.42
N ALA A 109 12.89 -21.12 -13.39
CA ALA A 109 11.45 -20.95 -13.19
C ALA A 109 10.73 -22.25 -13.52
N SER A 110 9.70 -22.59 -12.75
CA SER A 110 8.85 -23.76 -12.95
C SER A 110 7.40 -23.39 -12.73
N VAL A 111 6.50 -23.99 -13.51
CA VAL A 111 5.06 -23.85 -13.29
C VAL A 111 4.71 -24.55 -11.98
N LEU A 112 4.14 -23.81 -11.02
CA LEU A 112 3.68 -24.33 -9.75
C LEU A 112 2.19 -24.71 -9.78
N TYR A 113 1.37 -23.84 -10.38
CA TYR A 113 -0.08 -23.95 -10.40
C TYR A 113 -0.62 -23.22 -11.63
N ALA A 114 -1.32 -23.95 -12.49
CA ALA A 114 -1.85 -23.47 -13.77
C ALA A 114 -3.38 -23.62 -13.83
N MET A 115 -4.03 -22.85 -14.69
CA MET A 115 -5.46 -22.98 -14.96
C MET A 115 -5.82 -24.44 -15.28
N GLY A 116 -6.87 -24.93 -14.64
CA GLY A 116 -7.39 -26.28 -14.88
C GLY A 116 -6.66 -27.40 -14.11
N ASP A 117 -5.56 -27.10 -13.40
CA ASP A 117 -4.85 -28.10 -12.58
C ASP A 117 -5.83 -28.81 -11.62
N PRO A 118 -5.79 -30.15 -11.52
CA PRO A 118 -6.69 -30.89 -10.63
C PRO A 118 -6.45 -30.56 -9.16
N LEU A 119 -7.52 -30.21 -8.43
CA LEU A 119 -7.47 -30.04 -6.97
C LEU A 119 -7.64 -31.37 -6.23
N THR A 120 -8.12 -32.39 -6.92
CA THR A 120 -8.34 -33.73 -6.37
C THR A 120 -7.77 -34.79 -7.30
N ALA A 121 -7.48 -35.97 -6.75
CA ALA A 121 -6.99 -37.11 -7.53
C ALA A 121 -8.03 -37.70 -8.50
N ALA A 122 -9.32 -37.38 -8.33
CA ALA A 122 -10.40 -37.88 -9.18
C ALA A 122 -10.61 -37.02 -10.44
N THR A 123 -10.21 -35.75 -10.38
CA THR A 123 -10.38 -34.81 -11.49
C THR A 123 -9.31 -35.08 -12.57
N PRO A 124 -9.70 -35.35 -13.84
CA PRO A 124 -8.74 -35.68 -14.90
C PRO A 124 -7.95 -34.45 -15.34
N ALA A 125 -6.81 -34.68 -16.00
CA ALA A 125 -6.00 -33.62 -16.59
C ALA A 125 -6.82 -32.72 -17.51
N PHE A 126 -6.56 -31.42 -17.43
CA PHE A 126 -7.25 -30.38 -18.19
C PHE A 126 -6.91 -30.45 -19.68
N LYS A 127 -7.92 -30.47 -20.55
CA LYS A 127 -7.73 -30.60 -22.01
C LYS A 127 -7.62 -29.25 -22.71
N ASN A 128 -8.29 -28.23 -22.19
CA ASN A 128 -8.36 -26.89 -22.77
C ASN A 128 -8.92 -26.88 -24.21
N ASP A 129 -9.85 -27.78 -24.52
CA ASP A 129 -10.53 -27.88 -25.83
C ASP A 129 -12.00 -27.42 -25.78
N GLY A 130 -12.42 -26.86 -24.64
CA GLY A 130 -13.79 -26.41 -24.38
C GLY A 130 -14.74 -27.53 -23.94
N THR A 131 -14.27 -28.76 -23.76
CA THR A 131 -15.08 -29.90 -23.32
C THR A 131 -14.86 -30.30 -21.86
N ASP A 132 -13.94 -29.63 -21.16
CA ASP A 132 -13.69 -29.86 -19.75
C ASP A 132 -14.93 -29.56 -18.89
N THR A 133 -15.09 -30.35 -17.84
CA THR A 133 -16.15 -30.22 -16.83
C THR A 133 -15.53 -30.24 -15.43
N ASP A 134 -16.35 -30.15 -14.38
CA ASP A 134 -15.90 -30.25 -12.98
C ASP A 134 -14.93 -29.11 -12.59
N HIS A 135 -15.28 -27.87 -12.97
CA HIS A 135 -14.44 -26.69 -12.72
C HIS A 135 -14.34 -26.33 -11.24
N GLU A 136 -15.31 -26.74 -10.42
CA GLU A 136 -15.27 -26.58 -8.96
C GLU A 136 -14.13 -27.35 -8.29
N ASN A 137 -13.59 -28.38 -8.95
CA ASN A 137 -12.45 -29.19 -8.47
C ASN A 137 -11.19 -28.94 -9.30
N ARG A 138 -11.12 -27.81 -10.01
CA ARG A 138 -9.96 -27.38 -10.80
C ARG A 138 -9.47 -26.03 -10.34
N ALA A 139 -8.20 -25.76 -10.62
CA ALA A 139 -7.69 -24.40 -10.57
C ALA A 139 -8.50 -23.46 -11.47
N GLY A 140 -8.81 -22.28 -10.95
CA GLY A 140 -9.51 -21.23 -11.68
C GLY A 140 -8.67 -20.67 -12.85
N ASP A 141 -9.25 -19.71 -13.56
CA ASP A 141 -8.56 -18.97 -14.62
C ASP A 141 -8.03 -17.63 -14.08
N GLN A 142 -7.05 -17.04 -14.78
CA GLN A 142 -6.57 -15.68 -14.56
C GLN A 142 -6.16 -15.41 -13.11
N HIS A 143 -5.30 -16.28 -12.56
CA HIS A 143 -4.74 -16.10 -11.22
C HIS A 143 -4.16 -14.69 -11.02
N ASP A 144 -4.51 -14.05 -9.91
CA ASP A 144 -4.03 -12.72 -9.51
C ASP A 144 -3.38 -12.81 -8.11
N GLY A 145 -3.84 -12.02 -7.13
CA GLY A 145 -3.28 -12.00 -5.78
C GLY A 145 -3.29 -13.35 -5.07
N MET A 146 -2.19 -13.67 -4.39
CA MET A 146 -2.00 -14.87 -3.58
C MET A 146 -1.22 -14.57 -2.30
N GLU A 147 -1.43 -15.37 -1.27
CA GLU A 147 -0.73 -15.29 0.03
C GLU A 147 -0.19 -16.67 0.40
N PHE A 148 1.00 -16.72 0.99
CA PHE A 148 1.60 -17.97 1.45
C PHE A 148 1.42 -18.13 2.97
N PHE A 149 0.86 -19.26 3.38
CA PHE A 149 0.71 -19.62 4.79
C PHE A 149 1.71 -20.73 5.15
N PRO A 150 2.66 -20.50 6.08
CA PRO A 150 3.58 -21.54 6.52
C PRO A 150 2.86 -22.64 7.32
N LEU A 151 3.41 -23.87 7.25
CA LEU A 151 2.92 -25.06 7.95
C LEU A 151 3.68 -25.30 9.27
#